data_AF-A0A822BY41-F1
#
_entry.id   AF-A0A822BY41-F1
#
_cell.length_a   1.000
_cell.length_b   1.000
_cell.length_c   1.000
_cell.angle_alpha   90.00
_cell.angle_beta   90.00
_cell.angle_gamma   90.00
#
_symmetry.space_group_name_H-M   'P 1'
#
loop_
_entity.id
_entity.type
_entity.pdbx_description
1 polymer ?
#
loop_
_entity_poly.entity_id
_entity_poly.type
_entity_poly.pdbx_seq_one_letter_code
_entity_poly.pdbx_strand_id
1 'polypeptide(L)'
;LRDKQLFVANAGDSRCVVCRNGRAIEMSVDHKPEDTEERTRIEKAGYKVTLDGRVSGGLNLSRAIGDHAYKKTAKLPPEEQAITALPDIRMLTLED
;
A
#
# COMPACT_ATOMS: atom_id res chain seq x y z
N LEU A 1 -4.24 -19.58 -4.10
CA LEU A 1 -5.27 -19.98 -5.09
C LEU A 1 -6.26 -20.89 -4.39
N ARG A 2 -7.53 -20.53 -4.36
CA ARG A 2 -8.61 -21.35 -3.78
C ARG A 2 -9.83 -21.14 -4.66
N ASP A 3 -10.54 -22.20 -5.03
CA ASP A 3 -11.78 -22.12 -5.81
C ASP A 3 -11.67 -21.30 -7.12
N LYS A 4 -10.55 -21.46 -7.84
CA LYS A 4 -10.19 -20.66 -9.03
C LYS A 4 -10.14 -19.14 -8.78
N GLN A 5 -9.91 -18.70 -7.56
CA GLN A 5 -9.73 -17.29 -7.22
C GLN A 5 -8.26 -16.98 -6.91
N LEU A 6 -7.76 -15.93 -7.57
CA LEU A 6 -6.51 -15.25 -7.24
C LEU A 6 -6.82 -14.04 -6.38
N PHE A 7 -6.25 -14.00 -5.18
CA PHE A 7 -6.27 -12.83 -4.31
C PHE A 7 -4.87 -12.21 -4.29
N VAL A 8 -4.82 -10.90 -4.49
CA VAL A 8 -3.59 -10.11 -4.40
C VAL A 8 -3.80 -9.09 -3.30
N ALA A 9 -2.97 -9.19 -2.26
CA ALA A 9 -2.91 -8.23 -1.17
C ALA A 9 -1.62 -7.41 -1.32
N ASN A 10 -1.72 -6.10 -1.57
CA ASN A 10 -0.55 -5.24 -1.73
C ASN A 10 -0.45 -4.23 -0.57
N ALA A 11 0.75 -4.11 0.02
CA ALA A 11 1.06 -3.15 1.08
C ALA A 11 2.49 -2.63 0.89
N GLY A 12 2.67 -1.79 -0.13
CA GLY A 12 3.95 -1.20 -0.52
C GLY A 12 3.96 -0.87 -2.01
N ASP A 13 5.14 -0.83 -2.60
CA ASP A 13 5.36 -0.54 -4.02
C ASP A 13 5.92 -1.71 -4.83
N SER A 14 5.85 -2.91 -4.27
CA SER A 14 5.86 -4.13 -5.09
C SER A 14 4.59 -4.19 -5.94
N ARG A 15 4.64 -4.97 -7.03
CA ARG A 15 3.55 -5.02 -8.01
C ARG A 15 3.23 -6.42 -8.48
N CYS A 16 1.93 -6.69 -8.65
CA CYS A 16 1.40 -7.88 -9.28
C CYS A 16 0.63 -7.53 -10.55
N VAL A 17 0.95 -8.22 -11.64
CA VAL A 17 0.26 -8.14 -12.93
C VAL A 17 0.00 -9.56 -13.41
N VAL A 18 -1.21 -9.83 -13.87
CA VAL A 18 -1.58 -11.10 -14.49
C VAL A 18 -1.60 -10.91 -16.00
N CYS A 19 -0.98 -11.83 -16.74
CA CYS A 19 -1.13 -11.90 -18.19
C CYS A 19 -2.24 -12.91 -18.54
N ARG A 20 -3.24 -12.48 -19.31
CA ARG A 20 -4.28 -13.36 -19.88
C ARG A 20 -4.48 -13.02 -21.35
N ASN A 21 -4.30 -14.01 -22.23
CA ASN A 21 -4.45 -13.86 -23.68
C ASN A 21 -3.63 -12.68 -24.24
N GLY A 22 -2.39 -12.54 -23.78
CA GLY A 22 -1.48 -11.45 -24.19
C GLY A 22 -1.83 -10.07 -23.63
N ARG A 23 -2.83 -9.95 -22.74
CA ARG A 23 -3.21 -8.69 -22.09
C ARG A 23 -2.75 -8.66 -20.63
N ALA A 24 -2.19 -7.53 -20.22
CA ALA A 24 -1.84 -7.27 -18.84
C ALA A 24 -3.08 -6.83 -18.06
N ILE A 25 -3.32 -7.49 -16.93
CA ILE A 25 -4.35 -7.17 -15.95
C ILE A 25 -3.61 -6.75 -14.69
N GLU A 26 -3.66 -5.46 -14.37
CA GLU A 26 -3.11 -4.95 -13.12
C GLU A 26 -3.87 -5.55 -11.93
N MET A 27 -3.16 -6.08 -10.95
CA MET A 27 -3.76 -6.67 -9.75
C MET A 27 -3.42 -5.92 -8.46
N SER A 28 -2.59 -4.88 -8.54
CA SER A 28 -2.20 -4.03 -7.42
C SER A 28 -1.82 -2.64 -7.91
N VAL A 29 -2.03 -1.63 -7.08
CA VAL A 29 -1.49 -0.28 -7.28
C VAL A 29 -0.37 -0.07 -6.27
N ASP A 30 0.74 0.56 -6.69
CA ASP A 30 1.84 0.89 -5.78
C ASP A 30 1.36 1.98 -4.81
N HIS A 31 1.73 1.85 -3.53
CA HIS A 31 1.37 2.85 -2.53
C HIS A 31 2.53 3.82 -2.34
N LYS A 32 2.37 5.04 -2.87
CA LYS A 32 3.37 6.10 -2.79
C LYS A 32 2.93 7.18 -1.80
N PRO A 33 3.83 7.75 -0.99
CA PRO A 33 3.49 8.81 -0.05
C PRO A 33 2.74 10.01 -0.65
N GLU A 34 2.92 10.28 -1.94
CA GLU A 34 2.33 11.39 -2.69
C GLU A 34 0.88 11.13 -3.10
N ASP A 35 0.44 9.87 -3.08
CA ASP A 35 -0.94 9.51 -3.40
C ASP A 35 -1.89 10.17 -2.39
N THR A 36 -3.00 10.74 -2.88
CA THR A 36 -3.90 11.58 -2.05
C THR A 36 -4.33 10.90 -0.76
N GLU A 37 -4.71 9.62 -0.80
CA GLU A 37 -5.16 8.87 0.38
C GLU A 37 -4.01 8.61 1.35
N GLU A 38 -2.85 8.23 0.82
CA GLU A 38 -1.64 7.94 1.59
C GLU A 38 -1.13 9.20 2.28
N ARG A 39 -1.01 10.30 1.53
CA ARG A 39 -0.63 11.62 2.05
C ARG A 39 -1.57 12.09 3.16
N THR A 40 -2.88 11.96 2.94
CA THR A 40 -3.88 12.36 3.93
C THR A 40 -3.71 11.59 5.24
N ARG A 41 -3.49 10.27 5.18
CA ARG A 41 -3.21 9.45 6.36
C ARG A 41 -1.90 9.85 7.04
N ILE A 42 -0.84 10.03 6.28
CA ILE A 42 0.49 10.43 6.77
C ILE A 42 0.41 11.76 7.52
N GLU A 43 -0.25 12.76 6.95
CA GLU A 43 -0.42 14.09 7.54
C GLU A 43 -1.31 14.04 8.80
N LYS A 44 -2.40 13.25 8.78
CA LYS A 44 -3.25 13.00 9.96
C LYS A 44 -2.48 12.35 11.12
N ALA A 45 -1.51 11.49 10.79
CA ALA A 45 -0.63 10.84 11.77
C ALA A 45 0.46 11.76 12.34
N GLY A 46 0.55 13.01 11.87
CA GLY A 46 1.50 14.03 12.35
C GLY A 46 2.83 14.05 11.60
N TYR A 47 2.94 13.34 10.48
CA TYR A 47 4.12 13.28 9.63
C TYR A 47 3.94 14.18 8.40
N LYS A 48 5.02 14.42 7.65
CA LYS A 48 4.97 15.18 6.39
C LYS A 48 5.42 14.33 5.22
N VAL A 49 4.91 14.64 4.03
CA VAL A 49 5.45 14.13 2.77
C VAL A 49 6.34 15.22 2.18
N THR A 50 7.61 14.90 1.96
CA THR A 50 8.58 15.82 1.34
C THR A 50 8.33 15.96 -0.15
N LEU A 51 8.88 17.01 -0.78
CA LEU A 51 8.73 17.24 -2.21
C LEU A 51 9.32 16.11 -3.08
N ASP A 52 10.29 15.37 -2.55
CA ASP A 52 10.90 14.19 -3.19
C ASP A 52 10.21 12.87 -2.79
N GLY A 53 9.01 12.92 -2.21
CA GLY A 53 8.18 11.73 -2.01
C GLY A 53 8.50 10.90 -0.78
N ARG A 54 9.04 11.51 0.28
CA ARG A 54 9.43 10.77 1.50
C ARG A 54 8.59 11.15 2.71
N VAL A 55 8.28 10.16 3.53
CA VAL A 55 7.66 10.35 4.84
C VAL A 55 8.71 10.91 5.80
N SER A 56 8.62 12.22 6.04
CA SER A 56 9.51 13.00 6.91
C SER A 56 10.99 12.82 6.56
N GLY A 57 11.30 12.71 5.26
CA GLY A 57 12.66 12.57 4.73
C GLY A 57 13.28 11.16 4.86
N GLY A 58 12.55 10.19 5.43
CA GLY A 58 13.05 8.82 5.61
C GLY A 58 12.61 7.90 4.47
N LEU A 59 11.48 7.23 4.67
CA LEU A 59 10.96 6.21 3.75
C LEU A 59 10.27 6.85 2.53
N ASN A 60 10.49 6.28 1.35
CA ASN A 60 9.79 6.61 0.10
C ASN A 60 8.58 5.67 -0.16
N LEU A 61 8.06 5.06 0.91
CA LEU A 61 6.95 4.12 0.93
C LEU A 61 5.90 4.65 1.90
N SER A 62 4.63 4.36 1.65
CA SER A 62 3.54 4.71 2.56
C SER A 62 2.93 3.50 3.28
N ARG A 63 3.16 2.28 2.77
CA ARG A 63 2.71 1.02 3.38
C ARG A 63 3.84 0.01 3.43
N ALA A 64 3.95 -0.69 4.56
CA ALA A 64 4.93 -1.74 4.79
C ALA A 64 4.62 -2.54 6.07
N ILE A 65 5.03 -3.80 6.09
CA ILE A 65 5.17 -4.59 7.33
C ILE A 65 6.47 -4.15 8.02
N GLY A 66 6.48 -4.04 9.36
CA GLY A 66 7.63 -3.51 10.10
C GLY A 66 7.51 -2.00 10.34
N ASP A 67 8.61 -1.24 10.17
CA ASP A 67 8.66 0.23 10.28
C ASP A 67 8.01 0.81 11.54
N HIS A 68 8.21 0.13 12.67
CA HIS A 68 7.58 0.48 13.95
C HIS A 68 7.84 1.93 14.40
N ALA A 69 8.93 2.57 13.94
CA ALA A 69 9.21 3.97 14.23
C ALA A 69 8.13 4.93 13.70
N TYR A 70 7.41 4.55 12.65
CA TYR A 70 6.34 5.32 12.01
C TYR A 70 4.92 4.92 12.47
N LYS A 71 4.85 4.01 13.45
CA LYS A 71 3.60 3.38 13.94
C LYS A 71 3.37 3.65 15.43
N LYS A 72 3.72 4.86 15.89
CA LYS A 72 3.72 5.25 17.31
C LYS A 72 2.73 6.38 17.63
N THR A 73 1.85 6.73 16.72
CA THR A 73 0.83 7.75 16.96
C THR A 73 -0.24 7.17 17.87
N ALA A 74 -0.14 7.43 19.18
CA ALA A 74 -0.90 6.78 20.25
C ALA A 74 -2.43 6.89 20.12
N LYS A 75 -2.93 7.92 19.43
CA LYS A 75 -4.37 8.16 19.25
C LYS A 75 -4.95 7.51 17.98
N LEU A 76 -4.12 6.84 17.18
CA LEU A 76 -4.54 6.25 15.92
C LEU A 76 -4.46 4.72 15.97
N PRO A 77 -5.42 4.00 15.36
CA PRO A 77 -5.31 2.56 15.21
C PRO A 77 -4.18 2.17 14.24
N PRO A 78 -3.77 0.88 14.17
CA PRO A 78 -2.67 0.42 13.33
C PRO A 78 -2.78 0.82 11.84
N GLU A 79 -4.00 0.82 11.31
CA GLU A 79 -4.30 1.12 9.92
C GLU A 79 -4.17 2.61 9.56
N GLU A 80 -4.27 3.50 10.55
CA GLU A 80 -4.19 4.96 10.37
C GLU A 80 -2.79 5.54 10.69
N GLN A 81 -1.81 4.69 10.98
CA GLN A 81 -0.43 5.13 11.18
C GLN A 81 0.18 5.68 9.88
N ALA A 82 1.23 6.51 9.99
CA ALA A 82 1.85 7.12 8.81
C ALA A 82 2.34 6.07 7.81
N ILE A 83 2.99 5.02 8.31
CA ILE A 83 3.21 3.78 7.57
C ILE A 83 2.23 2.75 8.08
N THR A 84 1.40 2.19 7.20
CA THR A 84 0.41 1.15 7.57
C THR A 84 0.79 -0.20 6.99
N ALA A 85 0.38 -1.29 7.66
CA ALA A 85 0.47 -2.64 7.12
C ALA A 85 -0.84 -3.12 6.47
N LEU A 86 -1.87 -2.25 6.41
CA LEU A 86 -3.17 -2.56 5.81
C LEU A 86 -3.02 -2.72 4.29
N PRO A 87 -3.29 -3.91 3.73
CA PRO A 87 -3.19 -4.11 2.29
C PRO A 87 -4.46 -3.70 1.57
N ASP A 88 -4.29 -3.27 0.32
CA ASP A 88 -5.39 -3.31 -0.65
C ASP A 88 -5.54 -4.75 -1.15
N ILE A 89 -6.78 -5.23 -1.29
CA ILE A 89 -7.06 -6.60 -1.73
C ILE A 89 -7.84 -6.55 -3.05
N ARG A 90 -7.28 -7.20 -4.08
CA ARG A 90 -7.96 -7.42 -5.35
C ARG A 90 -8.14 -8.91 -5.61
N MET A 91 -9.32 -9.28 -6.09
CA MET A 91 -9.67 -10.65 -6.48
C MET A 91 -9.80 -10.74 -8.00
N LEU A 92 -9.33 -11.84 -8.58
CA LEU A 92 -9.56 -12.21 -9.97
C LEU A 92 -10.02 -13.68 -10.02
N THR A 93 -11.15 -13.94 -10.66
CA THR A 93 -11.56 -15.30 -11.03
C THR A 93 -10.72 -15.79 -12.22
N LEU A 94 -10.13 -16.97 -12.07
CA LEU A 94 -9.39 -17.66 -13.10
C LEU A 94 -10.36 -18.49 -13.93
N GLU A 95 -10.38 -18.19 -15.21
CA GLU A 95 -11.08 -18.98 -16.23
C GLU A 95 -10.12 -20.06 -16.75
N ASP A 96 -10.68 -21.14 -17.31
CA ASP A 96 -9.90 -22.20 -17.96
C ASP A 96 -9.32 -21.74 -19.31
#